data_AF-A0A3M1GG88-F1
#
_entry.id   AF-A0A3M1GG88-F1
#
_cell.length_a   1.000
_cell.length_b   1.000
_cell.length_c   1.000
_cell.angle_alpha   90.00
_cell.angle_beta   90.00
_cell.angle_gamma   90.00
#
_symmetry.space_group_name_H-M   'P 1'
#
loop_
_entity.id
_entity.type
_entity.pdbx_description
1 polymer ?
#
loop_
_entity_poly.entity_id
_entity_poly.type
_entity_poly.pdbx_seq_one_letter_code
_entity_poly.pdbx_strand_id
1 'polypeptide(L)'
;MTRRIAICLLAFFWATPLVGAEVSRPSLILTAEAVRDIKAARTSYPFFETAFDEAVGRVERSLREGVVVPMPKDPGGGYTHERHKENSKVIHDAGLLYQLTGKQAYLDHARTLLLAYADMYPDLPLHPARKAQSPGKLFWQILNESVWLVYAVQGYDAIAEGLGDADRTRIENDLLRPMADFLSLGSPETFRKIHNHATWAAAAVGMTGYALRDQSLVDRALQGLDGDGSSGFLAQLERLFSPDGYYTEGPYYQRYALMPFILFAQSIEHNDPQQKIFAYRDGILLKAIDATIQQSYAGKFFPINDAIKEKGLDTPELVYAVATAYGLTHRKDLLSIAKYQGKTILSGDGLAVARAMANGVEGDFAFRSLLLRDGPHGDRGALAIMRMGAGALAQTVIAKNTSHGFGHGHFDKLAIAVFDHGREILADYGAARFLNVPTKDGGRYLP
;
A
#
# COMPACT_ATOMS: atom_id res chain seq x y z
N MET A 1 -78.58 -17.61 -2.89
CA MET A 1 -77.26 -18.12 -2.51
C MET A 1 -76.43 -18.30 -3.77
N THR A 2 -75.51 -17.39 -4.06
CA THR A 2 -74.72 -17.39 -5.30
C THR A 2 -73.28 -17.08 -4.90
N ARG A 3 -72.42 -18.11 -4.85
CA ARG A 3 -70.98 -17.97 -4.56
C ARG A 3 -70.24 -17.74 -5.87
N ARG A 4 -69.54 -16.61 -5.98
CA ARG A 4 -68.55 -16.31 -7.02
C ARG A 4 -67.20 -16.89 -6.59
N ILE A 5 -66.54 -17.62 -7.48
CA ILE A 5 -65.16 -18.11 -7.31
C ILE A 5 -64.24 -17.09 -7.99
N ALA A 6 -63.32 -16.50 -7.24
CA ALA A 6 -62.24 -15.67 -7.77
C ALA A 6 -61.00 -16.53 -7.98
N ILE A 7 -60.48 -16.55 -9.21
CA ILE A 7 -59.23 -17.23 -9.58
C ILE A 7 -58.11 -16.20 -9.48
N CYS A 8 -57.21 -16.37 -8.51
CA CYS A 8 -55.96 -15.60 -8.42
C CYS A 8 -54.88 -16.28 -9.28
N LEU A 9 -54.45 -15.62 -10.36
CA LEU A 9 -53.26 -15.98 -11.13
C LEU A 9 -52.01 -15.44 -10.41
N LEU A 10 -51.23 -16.33 -9.80
CA LEU A 10 -49.88 -16.02 -9.33
C LEU A 10 -48.91 -16.07 -10.51
N ALA A 11 -48.37 -14.91 -10.90
CA ALA A 11 -47.23 -14.84 -11.81
C ALA A 11 -45.94 -15.11 -11.02
N PHE A 12 -45.32 -16.25 -11.27
CA PHE A 12 -43.97 -16.57 -10.78
C PHE A 12 -42.94 -15.81 -11.64
N PHE A 13 -42.36 -14.74 -11.09
CA PHE A 13 -41.14 -14.15 -11.65
C PHE A 13 -39.95 -15.05 -11.29
N TRP A 14 -39.41 -15.75 -12.27
CA TRP A 14 -38.10 -16.38 -12.15
C TRP A 14 -37.04 -15.28 -12.21
N ALA A 15 -36.46 -14.93 -11.07
CA ALA A 15 -35.24 -14.14 -11.02
C ALA A 15 -34.08 -15.04 -11.45
N THR A 16 -33.62 -14.90 -12.69
CA THR A 16 -32.31 -15.44 -13.08
C THR A 16 -31.24 -14.69 -12.29
N PRO A 17 -30.34 -15.38 -11.57
CA PRO A 17 -29.21 -14.72 -10.94
C PRO A 17 -28.40 -14.01 -12.04
N LEU A 18 -28.17 -12.71 -11.89
CA LEU A 18 -27.15 -12.03 -12.67
C LEU A 18 -25.83 -12.73 -12.33
N VAL A 19 -25.35 -13.56 -13.25
CA VAL A 19 -23.95 -13.95 -13.28
C VAL A 19 -23.20 -12.64 -13.57
N GLY A 20 -22.65 -12.03 -12.52
CA GLY A 20 -21.77 -10.88 -12.68
C GLY A 20 -20.65 -11.26 -13.64
N ALA A 21 -20.35 -10.41 -14.61
CA ALA A 21 -19.22 -10.63 -15.51
C ALA A 21 -17.95 -10.80 -14.68
N GLU A 22 -17.20 -11.88 -14.91
CA GLU A 22 -15.95 -12.13 -14.22
C GLU A 22 -14.97 -10.97 -14.52
N VAL A 23 -14.42 -10.37 -13.47
CA VAL A 23 -13.49 -9.24 -13.61
C VAL A 23 -12.24 -9.73 -14.34
N SER A 24 -11.94 -9.17 -15.50
CA SER A 24 -10.77 -9.55 -16.30
C SER A 24 -9.46 -9.22 -15.58
N ARG A 25 -8.45 -10.10 -15.68
CA ARG A 25 -7.12 -9.84 -15.11
C ARG A 25 -6.24 -9.01 -16.06
N PRO A 26 -5.23 -8.27 -15.54
CA PRO A 26 -5.06 -7.96 -14.13
C PRO A 26 -6.21 -7.10 -13.61
N SER A 27 -6.53 -7.20 -12.33
CA SER A 27 -7.64 -6.48 -11.69
C SER A 27 -7.29 -5.88 -10.33
N LEU A 28 -6.05 -5.98 -9.86
CA LEU A 28 -5.59 -5.28 -8.67
C LEU A 28 -5.24 -3.82 -9.00
N ILE A 29 -3.98 -3.39 -8.87
CA ILE A 29 -3.60 -1.98 -9.08
C ILE A 29 -3.54 -1.63 -10.56
N LEU A 30 -3.01 -2.54 -11.38
CA LEU A 30 -3.10 -2.49 -12.83
C LEU A 30 -4.37 -3.23 -13.25
N THR A 31 -5.17 -2.63 -14.14
CA THR A 31 -6.38 -3.25 -14.70
C THR A 31 -6.18 -3.64 -16.16
N ALA A 32 -6.93 -4.62 -16.65
CA ALA A 32 -6.93 -4.99 -18.08
C ALA A 32 -7.24 -3.81 -19.01
N GLU A 33 -8.10 -2.89 -18.56
CA GLU A 33 -8.36 -1.63 -19.25
C GLU A 33 -7.15 -0.71 -19.28
N ALA A 34 -6.53 -0.47 -18.12
CA ALA A 34 -5.32 0.33 -18.02
C ALA A 34 -4.18 -0.24 -18.90
N VAL A 35 -4.05 -1.57 -19.00
CA VAL A 35 -3.07 -2.20 -19.90
C VAL A 35 -3.26 -1.74 -21.35
N ARG A 36 -4.50 -1.74 -21.86
CA ARG A 36 -4.80 -1.28 -23.23
C ARG A 36 -4.43 0.19 -23.41
N ASP A 37 -4.84 1.02 -22.46
CA ASP A 37 -4.60 2.46 -22.45
C ASP A 37 -3.12 2.83 -22.41
N ILE A 38 -2.35 2.14 -21.55
CA ILE A 38 -0.90 2.35 -21.41
C ILE A 38 -0.20 1.91 -22.70
N LYS A 39 -0.55 0.75 -23.26
CA LYS A 39 0.05 0.26 -24.52
C LYS A 39 -0.16 1.22 -25.68
N ALA A 40 -1.33 1.86 -25.73
CA ALA A 40 -1.65 2.82 -26.78
C ALA A 40 -0.91 4.15 -26.67
N ALA A 41 -0.53 4.57 -25.45
CA ALA A 41 -0.17 5.99 -25.22
C ALA A 41 1.13 6.25 -24.43
N ARG A 42 1.74 5.25 -23.77
CA ARG A 42 2.85 5.50 -22.83
C ARG A 42 4.04 6.25 -23.43
N THR A 43 4.41 5.93 -24.67
CA THR A 43 5.58 6.49 -25.36
C THR A 43 5.44 7.98 -25.64
N SER A 44 4.22 8.52 -25.52
CA SER A 44 3.93 9.94 -25.64
C SER A 44 4.20 10.71 -24.33
N TYR A 45 4.47 10.02 -23.22
CA TYR A 45 4.56 10.61 -21.88
C TYR A 45 5.86 10.25 -21.16
N PRO A 46 6.94 11.07 -21.28
CA PRO A 46 8.23 10.80 -20.66
C PRO A 46 8.19 10.58 -19.12
N PHE A 47 7.23 11.22 -18.44
CA PHE A 47 7.03 11.06 -17.00
C PHE A 47 6.59 9.64 -16.62
N PHE A 48 5.82 8.97 -17.49
CA PHE A 48 5.45 7.57 -17.32
C PHE A 48 6.60 6.63 -17.66
N GLU A 49 7.35 6.94 -18.73
CA GLU A 49 8.50 6.13 -19.18
C GLU A 49 9.59 6.01 -18.10
N THR A 50 9.75 7.01 -17.23
CA THR A 50 10.70 6.91 -16.09
C THR A 50 10.39 5.71 -15.19
N ALA A 51 9.12 5.48 -14.86
CA ALA A 51 8.71 4.32 -14.04
C ALA A 51 8.84 3.00 -14.82
N PHE A 52 8.59 3.04 -16.14
CA PHE A 52 8.73 1.89 -17.02
C PHE A 52 10.20 1.45 -17.12
N ASP A 53 11.11 2.40 -17.34
CA ASP A 53 12.55 2.14 -17.45
C ASP A 53 13.15 1.65 -16.13
N GLU A 54 12.69 2.17 -14.99
CA GLU A 54 13.07 1.64 -13.67
C GLU A 54 12.68 0.16 -13.51
N ALA A 55 11.46 -0.21 -13.94
CA ALA A 55 10.98 -1.59 -13.90
C ALA A 55 11.77 -2.49 -14.86
N VAL A 56 12.02 -2.03 -16.10
CA VAL A 56 12.85 -2.75 -17.07
C VAL A 56 14.25 -2.97 -16.49
N GLY A 57 14.90 -1.93 -15.97
CA GLY A 57 16.24 -2.04 -15.39
C GLY A 57 16.32 -3.04 -14.23
N ARG A 58 15.27 -3.12 -13.42
CA ARG A 58 15.15 -4.09 -12.31
C ARG A 58 15.03 -5.52 -12.82
N VAL A 59 14.07 -5.79 -13.71
CA VAL A 59 13.79 -7.14 -14.22
C VAL A 59 14.93 -7.65 -15.09
N GLU A 60 15.47 -6.83 -15.98
CA GLU A 60 16.60 -7.20 -16.84
C GLU A 60 17.87 -7.52 -16.02
N ARG A 61 18.07 -6.86 -14.88
CA ARG A 61 19.15 -7.24 -13.95
C ARG A 61 18.92 -8.63 -13.37
N SER A 62 17.70 -8.90 -12.88
CA SER A 62 17.38 -10.21 -12.32
C SER A 62 17.42 -11.33 -13.36
N LEU A 63 17.03 -11.08 -14.61
CA LEU A 63 17.17 -12.02 -15.72
C LEU A 63 18.63 -12.43 -15.94
N ARG A 64 19.57 -11.47 -15.88
CA ARG A 64 21.01 -11.75 -16.01
C ARG A 64 21.60 -12.49 -14.81
N GLU A 65 21.11 -12.19 -13.60
CA GLU A 65 21.54 -12.89 -12.38
C GLU A 65 20.97 -14.32 -12.29
N GLY A 66 19.86 -14.59 -12.99
CA GLY A 66 19.10 -15.82 -12.87
C GLY A 66 18.19 -15.84 -11.65
N VAL A 67 17.57 -16.99 -11.40
CA VAL A 67 16.61 -17.18 -10.30
C VAL A 67 17.36 -17.44 -9.00
N VAL A 68 17.40 -16.44 -8.12
CA VAL A 68 18.11 -16.50 -6.83
C VAL A 68 17.09 -16.38 -5.69
N VAL A 69 16.68 -17.53 -5.13
CA VAL A 69 15.77 -17.62 -3.98
C VAL A 69 16.49 -18.35 -2.84
N PRO A 70 17.21 -17.62 -1.96
CA PRO A 70 17.99 -18.25 -0.89
C PRO A 70 17.09 -18.72 0.26
N MET A 71 17.55 -19.71 1.04
CA MET A 71 16.89 -20.08 2.28
C MET A 71 16.94 -18.92 3.30
N PRO A 72 15.85 -18.62 4.02
CA PRO A 72 15.81 -17.51 4.97
C PRO A 72 16.81 -17.70 6.12
N LYS A 73 17.65 -16.68 6.35
CA LYS A 73 18.74 -16.75 7.34
C LYS A 73 18.96 -15.44 8.08
N ASP A 74 19.10 -14.35 7.33
CA ASP A 74 19.64 -13.10 7.86
C ASP A 74 18.54 -12.17 8.41
N PRO A 75 18.84 -11.31 9.41
CA PRO A 75 17.90 -10.30 9.91
C PRO A 75 17.73 -9.14 8.91
N GLY A 76 16.99 -8.10 9.32
CA GLY A 76 16.82 -6.86 8.54
C GLY A 76 18.15 -6.29 8.02
N GLY A 77 18.17 -5.91 6.74
CA GLY A 77 19.36 -5.42 6.04
C GLY A 77 20.38 -6.49 5.64
N GLY A 78 20.21 -7.74 6.09
CA GLY A 78 21.07 -8.87 5.70
C GLY A 78 20.78 -9.38 4.28
N TYR A 79 21.64 -10.27 3.76
CA TYR A 79 21.58 -10.71 2.37
C TYR A 79 20.26 -11.38 2.01
N THR A 80 19.82 -12.41 2.75
CA THR A 80 18.56 -13.11 2.41
C THR A 80 17.36 -12.18 2.52
N HIS A 81 17.38 -11.28 3.51
CA HIS A 81 16.33 -10.27 3.70
C HIS A 81 16.21 -9.32 2.51
N GLU A 82 17.32 -8.72 2.08
CA GLU A 82 17.32 -7.79 0.94
C GLU A 82 17.04 -8.52 -0.38
N ARG A 83 17.51 -9.76 -0.54
CA ARG A 83 17.22 -10.58 -1.73
C ARG A 83 15.73 -10.92 -1.84
N HIS A 84 15.06 -11.32 -0.77
CA HIS A 84 13.62 -11.59 -0.82
C HIS A 84 12.80 -10.32 -1.08
N LYS A 85 13.21 -9.16 -0.52
CA LYS A 85 12.59 -7.85 -0.83
C LYS A 85 12.75 -7.48 -2.30
N GLU A 86 13.90 -7.73 -2.89
CA GLU A 86 14.13 -7.45 -4.31
C GLU A 86 13.32 -8.41 -5.19
N ASN A 87 13.29 -9.70 -4.83
CA ASN A 87 12.53 -10.70 -5.57
C ASN A 87 11.03 -10.37 -5.66
N SER A 88 10.39 -9.86 -4.60
CA SER A 88 8.97 -9.47 -4.71
C SER A 88 8.74 -8.30 -5.66
N LYS A 89 9.66 -7.32 -5.69
CA LYS A 89 9.61 -6.21 -6.66
C LYS A 89 9.86 -6.70 -8.09
N VAL A 90 10.78 -7.64 -8.27
CA VAL A 90 11.04 -8.27 -9.58
C VAL A 90 9.79 -9.02 -10.06
N ILE A 91 9.13 -9.80 -9.20
CA ILE A 91 7.89 -10.52 -9.54
C ILE A 91 6.80 -9.52 -9.96
N HIS A 92 6.60 -8.46 -9.16
CA HIS A 92 5.66 -7.38 -9.46
C HIS A 92 5.96 -6.76 -10.83
N ASP A 93 7.16 -6.24 -11.03
CA ASP A 93 7.52 -5.54 -12.26
C ASP A 93 7.50 -6.44 -13.48
N ALA A 94 7.95 -7.69 -13.37
CA ALA A 94 7.96 -8.64 -14.48
C ALA A 94 6.53 -8.95 -14.95
N GLY A 95 5.57 -9.09 -14.03
CA GLY A 95 4.17 -9.26 -14.39
C GLY A 95 3.59 -8.03 -15.12
N LEU A 96 3.85 -6.84 -14.59
CA LEU A 96 3.43 -5.57 -15.23
C LEU A 96 4.06 -5.41 -16.62
N LEU A 97 5.38 -5.62 -16.75
CA LEU A 97 6.08 -5.52 -18.01
C LEU A 97 5.60 -6.56 -19.03
N TYR A 98 5.29 -7.79 -18.60
CA TYR A 98 4.68 -8.80 -19.47
C TYR A 98 3.38 -8.27 -20.08
N GLN A 99 2.47 -7.73 -19.26
CA GLN A 99 1.22 -7.15 -19.75
C GLN A 99 1.44 -5.99 -20.74
N LEU A 100 2.38 -5.10 -20.42
CA LEU A 100 2.64 -3.90 -21.23
C LEU A 100 3.43 -4.16 -22.51
N THR A 101 4.24 -5.22 -22.56
CA THR A 101 5.16 -5.49 -23.69
C THR A 101 4.82 -6.75 -24.48
N GLY A 102 4.13 -7.71 -23.87
CA GLY A 102 3.91 -9.05 -24.42
C GLY A 102 5.17 -9.93 -24.46
N LYS A 103 6.29 -9.51 -23.87
CA LYS A 103 7.53 -10.29 -23.89
C LYS A 103 7.43 -11.50 -22.96
N GLN A 104 7.47 -12.69 -23.54
CA GLN A 104 7.38 -13.96 -22.82
C GLN A 104 8.45 -14.11 -21.73
N ALA A 105 9.67 -13.59 -21.94
CA ALA A 105 10.75 -13.65 -20.96
C ALA A 105 10.39 -13.05 -19.59
N TYR A 106 9.54 -12.01 -19.54
CA TYR A 106 9.11 -11.44 -18.27
C TYR A 106 8.09 -12.34 -17.54
N LEU A 107 7.17 -12.97 -18.28
CA LEU A 107 6.27 -13.97 -17.71
C LEU A 107 7.05 -15.16 -17.17
N ASP A 108 7.96 -15.72 -17.99
CA ASP A 108 8.73 -16.91 -17.63
C ASP A 108 9.59 -16.68 -16.38
N HIS A 109 10.16 -15.49 -16.25
CA HIS A 109 10.97 -15.12 -15.08
C HIS A 109 10.13 -14.97 -13.80
N ALA A 110 9.00 -14.26 -13.88
CA ALA A 110 8.06 -14.13 -12.76
C ALA A 110 7.52 -15.50 -12.32
N ARG A 111 7.11 -16.33 -13.30
CA ARG A 111 6.68 -17.72 -13.09
C ARG A 111 7.74 -18.54 -12.36
N THR A 112 8.99 -18.51 -12.85
CA THR A 112 10.06 -19.35 -12.28
C THR A 112 10.42 -18.91 -10.86
N LEU A 113 10.43 -17.60 -10.58
CA LEU A 113 10.59 -17.10 -9.21
C LEU A 113 9.46 -17.58 -8.30
N LEU A 114 8.20 -17.43 -8.71
CA LEU A 114 7.04 -17.86 -7.92
C LEU A 114 7.04 -19.38 -7.67
N LEU A 115 7.40 -20.19 -8.68
CA LEU A 115 7.55 -21.65 -8.50
C LEU A 115 8.69 -22.01 -7.55
N ALA A 116 9.83 -21.32 -7.62
CA ALA A 116 10.92 -21.55 -6.66
C ALA A 116 10.51 -21.20 -5.22
N TYR A 117 9.66 -20.19 -5.02
CA TYR A 117 9.06 -19.94 -3.71
C TYR A 117 8.02 -21.00 -3.33
N ALA A 118 7.22 -21.48 -4.26
CA ALA A 118 6.26 -22.57 -4.03
C ALA A 118 6.95 -23.89 -3.64
N ASP A 119 8.13 -24.18 -4.21
CA ASP A 119 8.96 -25.32 -3.85
C ASP A 119 9.53 -25.22 -2.41
N MET A 120 9.73 -23.99 -1.93
CA MET A 120 10.41 -23.72 -0.65
C MET A 120 9.44 -23.47 0.52
N TYR A 121 8.40 -22.67 0.30
CA TYR A 121 7.58 -22.06 1.36
C TYR A 121 6.83 -23.04 2.27
N PRO A 122 6.25 -24.15 1.77
CA PRO A 122 5.52 -25.11 2.60
C PRO A 122 6.34 -25.66 3.76
N ASP A 123 7.63 -25.94 3.50
CA ASP A 123 8.54 -26.58 4.46
C ASP A 123 9.29 -25.58 5.35
N LEU A 124 9.10 -24.27 5.13
CA LEU A 124 9.78 -23.25 5.94
C LEU A 124 9.26 -23.25 7.38
N PRO A 125 10.16 -23.39 8.38
CA PRO A 125 9.83 -23.10 9.76
C PRO A 125 9.75 -21.58 9.98
N LEU A 126 9.41 -21.16 11.20
CA LEU A 126 9.57 -19.77 11.60
C LEU A 126 11.03 -19.33 11.45
N HIS A 127 11.22 -18.12 10.95
CA HIS A 127 12.54 -17.58 10.58
C HIS A 127 13.58 -17.75 11.71
N PRO A 128 14.82 -18.17 11.41
CA PRO A 128 15.83 -18.46 12.43
C PRO A 128 16.31 -17.21 13.16
N ALA A 129 16.37 -16.05 12.50
CA ALA A 129 16.77 -14.77 13.09
C ALA A 129 15.62 -14.00 13.80
N ARG A 130 14.51 -14.67 14.17
CA ARG A 130 13.38 -14.03 14.85
C ARG A 130 13.77 -13.38 16.18
N LYS A 131 13.01 -12.36 16.58
CA LYS A 131 13.18 -11.60 17.83
C LYS A 131 11.83 -11.44 18.54
N ALA A 132 11.63 -10.35 19.29
CA ALA A 132 10.41 -10.10 20.06
C ALA A 132 9.17 -9.77 19.19
N GLN A 133 9.37 -9.35 17.94
CA GLN A 133 8.28 -9.13 16.98
C GLN A 133 7.68 -10.47 16.53
N SER A 134 6.40 -10.47 16.11
CA SER A 134 5.78 -11.66 15.51
C SER A 134 6.62 -12.13 14.31
N PRO A 135 7.11 -13.38 14.32
CA PRO A 135 8.06 -13.88 13.32
C PRO A 135 7.39 -14.09 11.97
N GLY A 136 8.16 -13.94 10.88
CA GLY A 136 7.79 -14.45 9.57
C GLY A 136 8.39 -15.83 9.28
N LYS A 137 8.30 -16.25 8.01
CA LYS A 137 8.98 -17.44 7.48
C LYS A 137 10.12 -17.03 6.54
N LEU A 138 9.82 -16.25 5.49
CA LEU A 138 10.83 -15.66 4.61
C LEU A 138 11.60 -14.53 5.31
N PHE A 139 10.96 -13.87 6.25
CA PHE A 139 11.55 -12.73 6.95
C PHE A 139 11.57 -12.91 8.46
N TRP A 140 12.50 -12.24 9.12
CA TRP A 140 12.64 -12.26 10.58
C TRP A 140 11.41 -11.73 11.33
N GLN A 141 10.53 -10.97 10.67
CA GLN A 141 9.27 -10.46 11.20
C GLN A 141 8.16 -10.53 10.15
N ILE A 142 6.92 -10.74 10.61
CA ILE A 142 5.73 -10.92 9.78
C ILE A 142 5.40 -9.71 8.90
N LEU A 143 5.77 -8.51 9.32
CA LEU A 143 5.54 -7.28 8.57
C LEU A 143 6.14 -7.35 7.15
N ASN A 144 7.37 -7.85 7.03
CA ASN A 144 8.03 -7.98 5.73
C ASN A 144 7.44 -9.11 4.89
N GLU A 145 6.90 -10.15 5.53
CA GLU A 145 6.14 -11.22 4.88
C GLU A 145 4.88 -10.65 4.19
N SER A 146 4.16 -9.77 4.89
CA SER A 146 2.99 -9.08 4.32
C SER A 146 3.37 -8.15 3.17
N VAL A 147 4.44 -7.37 3.31
CA VAL A 147 4.94 -6.50 2.23
C VAL A 147 5.32 -7.33 1.01
N TRP A 148 6.00 -8.46 1.20
CA TRP A 148 6.38 -9.35 0.10
C TRP A 148 5.15 -9.83 -0.67
N LEU A 149 4.11 -10.29 0.05
CA LEU A 149 2.90 -10.80 -0.58
C LEU A 149 2.12 -9.70 -1.32
N VAL A 150 2.04 -8.48 -0.78
CA VAL A 150 1.41 -7.33 -1.47
C VAL A 150 2.03 -7.09 -2.85
N TYR A 151 3.36 -7.18 -2.98
CA TYR A 151 4.02 -7.03 -4.29
C TYR A 151 3.86 -8.28 -5.16
N ALA A 152 4.13 -9.46 -4.61
CA ALA A 152 4.14 -10.71 -5.37
C ALA A 152 2.75 -11.05 -5.95
N VAL A 153 1.67 -10.77 -5.21
CA VAL A 153 0.31 -11.07 -5.66
C VAL A 153 -0.12 -10.20 -6.85
N GLN A 154 0.38 -8.97 -6.96
CA GLN A 154 0.16 -8.12 -8.14
C GLN A 154 0.88 -8.67 -9.37
N GLY A 155 2.13 -9.14 -9.21
CA GLY A 155 2.85 -9.81 -10.27
C GLY A 155 2.15 -11.09 -10.73
N TYR A 156 1.65 -11.88 -9.77
CA TYR A 156 0.84 -13.07 -10.05
C TYR A 156 -0.44 -12.73 -10.82
N ASP A 157 -1.24 -11.78 -10.33
CA ASP A 157 -2.48 -11.33 -10.96
C ASP A 157 -2.26 -10.92 -12.44
N ALA A 158 -1.12 -10.28 -12.72
CA ALA A 158 -0.72 -9.87 -14.06
C ALA A 158 -0.24 -11.00 -14.97
N ILE A 159 0.20 -12.15 -14.46
CA ILE A 159 0.68 -13.28 -15.30
C ILE A 159 -0.27 -14.47 -15.33
N ALA A 160 -1.26 -14.54 -14.42
CA ALA A 160 -2.00 -15.76 -14.14
C ALA A 160 -2.75 -16.35 -15.36
N GLU A 161 -3.22 -15.51 -16.29
CA GLU A 161 -3.86 -15.97 -17.54
C GLU A 161 -2.87 -16.58 -18.54
N GLY A 162 -1.58 -16.23 -18.45
CA GLY A 162 -0.52 -16.79 -19.30
C GLY A 162 0.16 -18.03 -18.70
N LEU A 163 -0.24 -18.48 -17.51
CA LEU A 163 0.30 -19.69 -16.88
C LEU A 163 -0.48 -20.94 -17.29
N GLY A 164 0.22 -22.08 -17.37
CA GLY A 164 -0.43 -23.38 -17.45
C GLY A 164 -1.12 -23.75 -16.13
N ASP A 165 -2.18 -24.56 -16.20
CA ASP A 165 -2.99 -24.93 -15.02
C ASP A 165 -2.18 -25.56 -13.89
N ALA A 166 -1.17 -26.37 -14.22
CA ALA A 166 -0.30 -27.00 -13.23
C ALA A 166 0.50 -25.96 -12.44
N ASP A 167 1.17 -25.03 -13.12
CA ASP A 167 1.94 -23.97 -12.45
C ASP A 167 1.05 -23.04 -11.66
N ARG A 168 -0.09 -22.67 -12.23
CA ARG A 168 -1.10 -21.85 -11.54
C ARG A 168 -1.51 -22.51 -10.22
N THR A 169 -1.89 -23.79 -10.29
CA THR A 169 -2.31 -24.56 -9.10
C THR A 169 -1.21 -24.61 -8.04
N ARG A 170 0.05 -24.84 -8.44
CA ARG A 170 1.18 -24.88 -7.50
C ARG A 170 1.42 -23.52 -6.84
N ILE A 171 1.45 -22.45 -7.62
CA ILE A 171 1.64 -21.09 -7.08
C ILE A 171 0.50 -20.71 -6.12
N GLU A 172 -0.75 -21.03 -6.47
CA GLU A 172 -1.88 -20.72 -5.60
C GLU A 172 -1.87 -21.55 -4.31
N ASN A 173 -1.68 -22.86 -4.40
CA ASN A 173 -1.89 -23.78 -3.28
C ASN A 173 -0.65 -24.02 -2.42
N ASP A 174 0.56 -23.88 -2.99
CA ASP A 174 1.81 -24.15 -2.26
C ASP A 174 2.50 -22.84 -1.82
N LEU A 175 2.04 -21.67 -2.31
CA LEU A 175 2.62 -20.37 -1.96
C LEU A 175 1.58 -19.34 -1.50
N LEU A 176 0.69 -18.88 -2.39
CA LEU A 176 -0.13 -17.69 -2.12
C LEU A 176 -1.17 -17.93 -1.01
N ARG A 177 -1.94 -19.03 -1.08
CA ARG A 177 -2.91 -19.40 -0.02
C ARG A 177 -2.19 -19.72 1.30
N PRO A 178 -1.12 -20.53 1.35
CA PRO A 178 -0.36 -20.75 2.58
C PRO A 178 0.22 -19.47 3.20
N MET A 179 0.69 -18.52 2.39
CA MET A 179 1.14 -17.22 2.88
C MET A 179 -0.03 -16.42 3.48
N ALA A 180 -1.16 -16.33 2.78
CA ALA A 180 -2.34 -15.63 3.26
C ALA A 180 -2.87 -16.23 4.58
N ASP A 181 -2.92 -17.56 4.67
CA ASP A 181 -3.34 -18.26 5.89
C ASP A 181 -2.34 -18.06 7.03
N PHE A 182 -1.03 -18.15 6.78
CA PHE A 182 0.00 -17.86 7.78
C PHE A 182 -0.13 -16.44 8.34
N LEU A 183 -0.36 -15.46 7.48
CA LEU A 183 -0.51 -14.04 7.86
C LEU A 183 -1.79 -13.77 8.65
N SER A 184 -2.80 -14.63 8.53
CA SER A 184 -4.11 -14.44 9.13
C SER A 184 -4.42 -15.49 10.19
N LEU A 185 -4.93 -16.66 9.81
CA LEU A 185 -5.28 -17.76 10.74
C LEU A 185 -4.07 -18.25 11.53
N GLY A 186 -2.89 -18.26 10.92
CA GLY A 186 -1.63 -18.66 11.57
C GLY A 186 -1.02 -17.58 12.47
N SER A 187 -1.49 -16.33 12.40
CA SER A 187 -0.96 -15.19 13.16
C SER A 187 -2.07 -14.28 13.72
N PRO A 188 -3.06 -14.85 14.44
CA PRO A 188 -4.25 -14.13 14.88
C PRO A 188 -3.93 -12.95 15.80
N GLU A 189 -2.85 -13.05 16.58
CA GLU A 189 -2.40 -11.99 17.49
C GLU A 189 -1.91 -10.75 16.73
N THR A 190 -1.43 -10.92 15.49
CA THR A 190 -1.09 -9.80 14.61
C THR A 190 -2.32 -9.34 13.85
N PHE A 191 -3.06 -10.26 13.24
CA PHE A 191 -4.16 -9.94 12.33
C PHE A 191 -5.34 -9.25 13.02
N ARG A 192 -5.59 -9.52 14.31
CA ARG A 192 -6.63 -8.83 15.11
C ARG A 192 -6.24 -7.44 15.63
N LYS A 193 -4.98 -7.01 15.46
CA LYS A 193 -4.54 -5.70 15.96
C LYS A 193 -5.19 -4.54 15.19
N ILE A 194 -5.27 -3.40 15.85
CA ILE A 194 -5.48 -2.10 15.20
C ILE A 194 -4.13 -1.39 15.21
N HIS A 195 -3.33 -1.67 14.18
CA HIS A 195 -1.93 -1.26 14.07
C HIS A 195 -1.44 -1.44 12.63
N ASN A 196 -0.43 -0.70 12.20
CA ASN A 196 0.10 -0.77 10.83
C ASN A 196 0.49 -2.20 10.38
N HIS A 197 0.94 -3.06 11.29
CA HIS A 197 1.22 -4.48 11.00
C HIS A 197 -0.03 -5.24 10.52
N ALA A 198 -1.17 -5.02 11.17
CA ALA A 198 -2.44 -5.63 10.76
C ALA A 198 -2.96 -5.00 9.47
N THR A 199 -2.63 -3.74 9.18
CA THR A 199 -2.99 -3.09 7.92
C THR A 199 -2.29 -3.76 6.75
N TRP A 200 -0.98 -3.99 6.89
CA TRP A 200 -0.19 -4.72 5.90
C TRP A 200 -0.67 -6.16 5.74
N ALA A 201 -0.96 -6.87 6.83
CA ALA A 201 -1.46 -8.24 6.76
C ALA A 201 -2.85 -8.31 6.10
N ALA A 202 -3.77 -7.43 6.45
CA ALA A 202 -5.10 -7.35 5.83
C ALA A 202 -5.00 -7.01 4.34
N ALA A 203 -4.17 -6.05 3.94
CA ALA A 203 -3.92 -5.74 2.53
C ALA A 203 -3.37 -6.94 1.77
N ALA A 204 -2.35 -7.62 2.32
CA ALA A 204 -1.74 -8.79 1.70
C ALA A 204 -2.76 -9.92 1.49
N VAL A 205 -3.54 -10.24 2.52
CA VAL A 205 -4.56 -11.31 2.49
C VAL A 205 -5.72 -10.95 1.56
N GLY A 206 -6.23 -9.72 1.64
CA GLY A 206 -7.37 -9.28 0.83
C GLY A 206 -7.03 -9.12 -0.65
N MET A 207 -5.86 -8.56 -0.98
CA MET A 207 -5.37 -8.51 -2.37
C MET A 207 -5.15 -9.92 -2.93
N THR A 208 -4.67 -10.85 -2.10
CA THR A 208 -4.60 -12.28 -2.46
C THR A 208 -6.00 -12.86 -2.69
N GLY A 209 -6.97 -12.56 -1.83
CA GLY A 209 -8.37 -12.95 -2.02
C GLY A 209 -8.92 -12.50 -3.36
N TYR A 210 -8.75 -11.22 -3.72
CA TYR A 210 -9.18 -10.73 -5.04
C TYR A 210 -8.43 -11.43 -6.17
N ALA A 211 -7.10 -11.51 -6.13
CA ALA A 211 -6.31 -12.16 -7.18
C ALA A 211 -6.71 -13.63 -7.38
N LEU A 212 -6.99 -14.36 -6.30
CA LEU A 212 -7.37 -15.78 -6.32
C LEU A 212 -8.88 -16.02 -6.50
N ARG A 213 -9.67 -14.95 -6.60
CA ARG A 213 -11.15 -15.01 -6.60
C ARG A 213 -11.70 -15.78 -5.39
N ASP A 214 -11.06 -15.60 -4.23
CA ASP A 214 -11.42 -16.23 -2.96
C ASP A 214 -12.07 -15.21 -2.01
N GLN A 215 -13.41 -15.26 -1.96
CA GLN A 215 -14.21 -14.37 -1.13
C GLN A 215 -13.90 -14.53 0.37
N SER A 216 -13.53 -15.74 0.82
CA SER A 216 -13.25 -15.97 2.25
C SER A 216 -12.02 -15.20 2.74
N LEU A 217 -11.01 -15.03 1.88
CA LEU A 217 -9.84 -14.20 2.17
C LEU A 217 -10.19 -12.71 2.16
N VAL A 218 -11.06 -12.29 1.23
CA VAL A 218 -11.55 -10.89 1.16
C VAL A 218 -12.34 -10.54 2.42
N ASP A 219 -13.32 -11.36 2.80
CA ASP A 219 -14.16 -11.14 3.98
C ASP A 219 -13.32 -11.07 5.26
N ARG A 220 -12.37 -12.01 5.40
CA ARG A 220 -11.42 -12.04 6.52
C ARG A 220 -10.58 -10.76 6.59
N ALA A 221 -10.09 -10.27 5.45
CA ALA A 221 -9.29 -9.05 5.40
C ALA A 221 -10.12 -7.80 5.73
N LEU A 222 -11.37 -7.72 5.28
CA LEU A 222 -12.25 -6.57 5.50
C LEU A 222 -12.78 -6.52 6.92
N GLN A 223 -13.30 -7.64 7.44
CA GLN A 223 -14.08 -7.71 8.68
C GLN A 223 -13.34 -8.37 9.86
N GLY A 224 -12.13 -8.87 9.64
CA GLY A 224 -11.35 -9.59 10.64
C GLY A 224 -11.65 -11.09 10.67
N LEU A 225 -10.90 -11.84 11.50
CA LEU A 225 -11.02 -13.30 11.58
C LEU A 225 -12.41 -13.78 12.04
N ASP A 226 -13.05 -12.98 12.89
CA ASP A 226 -14.30 -13.32 13.54
C ASP A 226 -15.53 -12.81 12.76
N GLY A 227 -15.32 -12.03 11.69
CA GLY A 227 -16.39 -11.46 10.85
C GLY A 227 -17.29 -10.43 11.54
N ASP A 228 -16.90 -9.94 12.72
CA ASP A 228 -17.69 -9.01 13.53
C ASP A 228 -17.30 -7.53 13.34
N GLY A 229 -16.29 -7.25 12.51
CA GLY A 229 -15.80 -5.89 12.26
C GLY A 229 -15.06 -5.26 13.44
N SER A 230 -14.71 -6.03 14.48
CA SER A 230 -13.90 -5.54 15.62
C SER A 230 -12.42 -5.33 15.24
N SER A 231 -11.98 -6.01 14.18
CA SER A 231 -10.66 -5.94 13.56
C SER A 231 -10.80 -5.95 12.03
N GLY A 232 -9.70 -6.18 11.29
CA GLY A 232 -9.71 -6.11 9.84
C GLY A 232 -9.57 -4.69 9.29
N PHE A 233 -9.66 -4.55 7.98
CA PHE A 233 -9.35 -3.31 7.26
C PHE A 233 -10.31 -2.16 7.60
N LEU A 234 -11.62 -2.43 7.68
CA LEU A 234 -12.62 -1.41 7.95
C LEU A 234 -12.48 -0.87 9.39
N ALA A 235 -12.27 -1.74 10.37
CA ALA A 235 -12.00 -1.33 11.75
C ALA A 235 -10.74 -0.46 11.87
N GLN A 236 -9.73 -0.71 11.04
CA GLN A 236 -8.51 0.09 11.00
C GLN A 236 -8.74 1.48 10.40
N LEU A 237 -9.55 1.60 9.34
CA LEU A 237 -9.96 2.90 8.79
C LEU A 237 -10.70 3.76 9.82
N GLU A 238 -11.52 3.13 10.67
CA GLU A 238 -12.25 3.82 11.74
C GLU A 238 -11.35 4.27 12.89
N ARG A 239 -10.35 3.46 13.25
CA ARG A 239 -9.64 3.61 14.53
C ARG A 239 -8.22 4.17 14.43
N LEU A 240 -7.57 4.08 13.27
CA LEU A 240 -6.18 4.55 13.12
C LEU A 240 -6.08 6.00 12.62
N PHE A 241 -7.12 6.49 11.94
CA PHE A 241 -7.18 7.88 11.48
C PHE A 241 -8.17 8.69 12.30
N SER A 242 -7.83 9.95 12.56
CA SER A 242 -8.81 10.94 12.99
C SER A 242 -9.73 11.35 11.84
N PRO A 243 -10.84 12.07 12.08
CA PRO A 243 -11.71 12.56 11.01
C PRO A 243 -11.02 13.50 10.00
N ASP A 244 -9.84 14.03 10.34
CA ASP A 244 -9.03 14.90 9.49
C ASP A 244 -7.99 14.12 8.65
N GLY A 245 -7.96 12.79 8.76
CA GLY A 245 -6.98 11.93 8.08
C GLY A 245 -5.62 11.86 8.77
N TYR A 246 -5.50 12.34 10.01
CA TYR A 246 -4.26 12.22 10.79
C TYR A 246 -4.12 10.82 11.39
N TYR A 247 -2.97 10.18 11.19
CA TYR A 247 -2.64 8.88 11.75
C TYR A 247 -1.87 9.04 13.05
N THR A 248 -2.35 8.42 14.13
CA THR A 248 -1.94 8.75 15.50
C THR A 248 -0.45 8.51 15.82
N GLU A 249 0.23 7.60 15.11
CA GLU A 249 1.69 7.36 15.29
C GLU A 249 2.56 8.49 14.69
N GLY A 250 1.98 9.44 13.95
CA GLY A 250 2.66 10.60 13.38
C GLY A 250 3.06 10.45 11.91
N PRO A 251 3.63 11.50 11.29
CA PRO A 251 3.85 11.59 9.84
C PRO A 251 4.70 10.46 9.27
N TYR A 252 5.78 10.10 9.99
CA TYR A 252 6.68 9.05 9.57
C TYR A 252 5.98 7.69 9.51
N TYR A 253 5.06 7.36 10.41
CA TYR A 253 4.31 6.09 10.30
C TYR A 253 3.04 6.20 9.47
N GLN A 254 2.45 7.39 9.38
CA GLN A 254 1.34 7.68 8.48
C GLN A 254 1.68 7.30 7.05
N ARG A 255 2.83 7.76 6.52
CA ARG A 255 3.22 7.37 5.15
C ARG A 255 3.39 5.86 4.99
N TYR A 256 3.66 5.09 6.07
CA TYR A 256 3.86 3.64 5.95
C TYR A 256 2.56 2.96 5.71
N ALA A 257 1.63 3.29 6.60
CA ALA A 257 0.33 2.67 6.68
C ALA A 257 -0.46 3.10 5.45
N LEU A 258 -0.15 4.28 4.88
CA LEU A 258 -0.78 4.76 3.67
C LEU A 258 -0.67 3.77 2.51
N MET A 259 0.47 3.11 2.30
CA MET A 259 0.61 2.16 1.18
C MET A 259 -0.39 0.99 1.23
N PRO A 260 -0.44 0.15 2.28
CA PRO A 260 -1.41 -0.94 2.33
C PRO A 260 -2.86 -0.43 2.35
N PHE A 261 -3.12 0.75 2.94
CA PHE A 261 -4.45 1.38 2.85
C PHE A 261 -4.83 1.70 1.41
N ILE A 262 -3.96 2.37 0.66
CA ILE A 262 -4.27 2.79 -0.71
C ILE A 262 -4.30 1.59 -1.67
N LEU A 263 -3.32 0.69 -1.60
CA LEU A 263 -3.26 -0.46 -2.51
C LEU A 263 -4.44 -1.41 -2.32
N PHE A 264 -4.82 -1.68 -1.07
CA PHE A 264 -5.97 -2.55 -0.83
C PHE A 264 -7.28 -1.83 -1.18
N ALA A 265 -7.42 -0.53 -0.88
CA ALA A 265 -8.57 0.25 -1.32
C ALA A 265 -8.71 0.31 -2.85
N GLN A 266 -7.64 0.49 -3.61
CA GLN A 266 -7.70 0.41 -5.08
C GLN A 266 -8.13 -0.98 -5.56
N SER A 267 -7.60 -2.04 -4.93
CA SER A 267 -8.00 -3.41 -5.25
C SER A 267 -9.49 -3.64 -4.96
N ILE A 268 -10.01 -3.11 -3.85
CA ILE A 268 -11.44 -3.13 -3.55
C ILE A 268 -12.22 -2.35 -4.61
N GLU A 269 -11.82 -1.13 -4.94
CA GLU A 269 -12.52 -0.30 -5.93
C GLU A 269 -12.64 -0.97 -7.31
N HIS A 270 -11.59 -1.66 -7.76
CA HIS A 270 -11.59 -2.33 -9.07
C HIS A 270 -12.35 -3.67 -9.09
N ASN A 271 -12.52 -4.35 -7.96
CA ASN A 271 -13.15 -5.68 -7.90
C ASN A 271 -14.53 -5.68 -7.23
N ASP A 272 -14.77 -4.74 -6.31
CA ASP A 272 -16.01 -4.58 -5.55
C ASP A 272 -16.34 -3.08 -5.32
N PRO A 273 -16.61 -2.31 -6.40
CA PRO A 273 -16.91 -0.87 -6.30
C PRO A 273 -18.17 -0.56 -5.48
N GLN A 274 -19.01 -1.56 -5.20
CA GLN A 274 -20.21 -1.40 -4.38
C GLN A 274 -19.85 -1.05 -2.91
N GLN A 275 -18.64 -1.40 -2.46
CA GLN A 275 -18.14 -1.00 -1.14
C GLN A 275 -17.92 0.51 -1.02
N LYS A 276 -17.77 1.22 -2.15
CA LYS A 276 -17.50 2.67 -2.20
C LYS A 276 -16.35 3.06 -1.28
N ILE A 277 -15.26 2.30 -1.31
CA ILE A 277 -14.22 2.34 -0.28
C ILE A 277 -13.54 3.71 -0.17
N PHE A 278 -13.41 4.45 -1.28
CA PHE A 278 -12.86 5.81 -1.25
C PHE A 278 -13.85 6.88 -0.77
N ALA A 279 -15.14 6.58 -0.70
CA ALA A 279 -16.15 7.45 -0.08
C ALA A 279 -16.37 7.11 1.42
N TYR A 280 -15.90 5.95 1.87
CA TYR A 280 -16.04 5.48 3.25
C TYR A 280 -15.54 6.53 4.25
N ARG A 281 -16.31 6.72 5.34
CA ARG A 281 -16.00 7.64 6.44
C ARG A 281 -15.64 9.05 5.95
N ASP A 282 -16.52 9.62 5.13
CA ASP A 282 -16.37 10.95 4.51
C ASP A 282 -15.05 11.10 3.72
N GLY A 283 -14.70 10.07 2.95
CA GLY A 283 -13.48 10.05 2.14
C GLY A 283 -12.19 10.04 2.96
N ILE A 284 -12.15 9.26 4.03
CA ILE A 284 -11.03 9.25 4.99
C ILE A 284 -9.67 8.99 4.32
N LEU A 285 -9.63 8.14 3.30
CA LEU A 285 -8.40 7.83 2.58
C LEU A 285 -7.87 9.05 1.81
N LEU A 286 -8.73 9.79 1.12
CA LEU A 286 -8.32 11.02 0.43
C LEU A 286 -7.84 12.10 1.42
N LYS A 287 -8.51 12.21 2.58
CA LYS A 287 -8.06 13.08 3.67
C LYS A 287 -6.71 12.65 4.23
N ALA A 288 -6.48 11.34 4.39
CA ALA A 288 -5.20 10.81 4.86
C ALA A 288 -4.05 11.10 3.90
N ILE A 289 -4.29 11.08 2.58
CA ILE A 289 -3.30 11.48 1.58
C ILE A 289 -2.98 12.98 1.71
N ASP A 290 -4.00 13.85 1.73
CA ASP A 290 -3.81 15.30 1.89
C ASP A 290 -3.08 15.63 3.20
N ALA A 291 -3.49 15.02 4.32
CA ALA A 291 -2.84 15.17 5.61
C ALA A 291 -1.38 14.67 5.61
N THR A 292 -1.06 13.61 4.87
CA THR A 292 0.33 13.12 4.74
C THR A 292 1.20 14.16 4.05
N ILE A 293 0.69 14.77 2.97
CA ILE A 293 1.41 15.83 2.24
C ILE A 293 1.56 17.07 3.13
N GLN A 294 0.48 17.50 3.80
CA GLN A 294 0.48 18.68 4.69
C GLN A 294 1.44 18.54 5.89
N GLN A 295 1.78 17.32 6.30
CA GLN A 295 2.72 17.03 7.38
C GLN A 295 4.19 17.02 6.91
N SER A 296 4.55 17.94 6.00
CA SER A 296 5.90 18.06 5.46
C SER A 296 6.37 19.52 5.34
N TYR A 297 7.68 19.71 5.27
CA TYR A 297 8.34 20.98 4.99
C TYR A 297 9.54 20.73 4.07
N ALA A 298 9.70 21.56 3.04
CA ALA A 298 10.75 21.41 2.03
C ALA A 298 10.86 19.97 1.47
N GLY A 299 9.71 19.28 1.33
CA GLY A 299 9.62 17.92 0.82
C GLY A 299 9.97 16.81 1.81
N LYS A 300 10.28 17.11 3.08
CA LYS A 300 10.55 16.13 4.15
C LYS A 300 9.44 16.13 5.20
N PHE A 301 9.10 14.96 5.75
CA PHE A 301 8.07 14.87 6.77
C PHE A 301 8.52 15.49 8.08
N PHE A 302 7.59 16.02 8.89
CA PHE A 302 7.93 16.48 10.23
C PHE A 302 8.46 15.30 11.07
N PRO A 303 9.67 15.39 11.66
CA PRO A 303 10.29 14.26 12.33
C PRO A 303 9.84 14.13 13.80
N ILE A 304 8.53 14.23 14.05
CA ILE A 304 7.93 14.01 15.37
C ILE A 304 7.68 12.52 15.63
N ASN A 305 7.72 12.10 16.90
CA ASN A 305 7.73 10.67 17.27
C ASN A 305 8.94 9.94 16.64
N ASP A 306 8.93 8.61 16.64
CA ASP A 306 9.94 7.86 15.91
C ASP A 306 9.92 8.17 14.40
N ALA A 307 10.93 8.90 13.94
CA ALA A 307 11.05 9.34 12.56
C ALA A 307 12.51 9.35 12.08
N ILE A 308 12.72 9.01 10.80
CA ILE A 308 14.00 9.21 10.10
C ILE A 308 13.85 10.43 9.20
N LYS A 309 14.68 11.47 9.44
CA LYS A 309 14.53 12.81 8.85
C LYS A 309 14.66 12.85 7.33
N GLU A 310 15.39 11.91 6.74
CA GLU A 310 15.60 11.86 5.30
C GLU A 310 14.33 11.44 4.54
N LYS A 311 13.30 10.93 5.22
CA LYS A 311 12.03 10.54 4.57
C LYS A 311 11.22 11.75 4.14
N GLY A 312 10.76 11.70 2.89
CA GLY A 312 10.04 12.79 2.28
C GLY A 312 8.93 12.34 1.35
N LEU A 313 8.39 13.33 0.62
CA LEU A 313 7.26 13.16 -0.27
C LEU A 313 7.56 12.22 -1.46
N ASP A 314 8.82 11.97 -1.75
CA ASP A 314 9.35 11.06 -2.79
C ASP A 314 9.33 9.57 -2.39
N THR A 315 8.86 9.26 -1.19
CA THR A 315 8.73 7.87 -0.73
C THR A 315 7.72 7.09 -1.59
N PRO A 316 7.98 5.81 -1.96
CA PRO A 316 7.11 5.06 -2.86
C PRO A 316 5.64 5.02 -2.43
N GLU A 317 5.37 4.92 -1.12
CA GLU A 317 4.03 4.90 -0.54
C GLU A 317 3.20 6.12 -0.96
N LEU A 318 3.83 7.30 -0.96
CA LEU A 318 3.16 8.54 -1.34
C LEU A 318 3.11 8.73 -2.86
N VAL A 319 4.02 8.14 -3.64
CA VAL A 319 3.92 8.14 -5.11
C VAL A 319 2.68 7.37 -5.55
N TYR A 320 2.42 6.20 -4.96
CA TYR A 320 1.17 5.46 -5.20
C TYR A 320 -0.05 6.30 -4.80
N ALA A 321 -0.05 6.83 -3.58
CA ALA A 321 -1.16 7.62 -3.06
C ALA A 321 -1.47 8.88 -3.89
N VAL A 322 -0.46 9.63 -4.33
CA VAL A 322 -0.65 10.84 -5.14
C VAL A 322 -1.25 10.48 -6.50
N ALA A 323 -0.76 9.41 -7.14
CA ALA A 323 -1.34 8.94 -8.40
C ALA A 323 -2.82 8.54 -8.22
N THR A 324 -3.13 7.73 -7.20
CA THR A 324 -4.51 7.34 -6.87
C THR A 324 -5.41 8.54 -6.60
N ALA A 325 -4.98 9.46 -5.74
CA ALA A 325 -5.76 10.65 -5.41
C ALA A 325 -6.01 11.52 -6.66
N TYR A 326 -5.01 11.66 -7.54
CA TYR A 326 -5.18 12.36 -8.80
C TYR A 326 -6.17 11.66 -9.73
N GLY A 327 -6.07 10.33 -9.87
CA GLY A 327 -6.99 9.52 -10.67
C GLY A 327 -8.45 9.68 -10.23
N LEU A 328 -8.69 9.75 -8.92
CA LEU A 328 -10.02 9.89 -8.33
C LEU A 328 -10.59 11.32 -8.35
N THR A 329 -9.73 12.34 -8.19
CA THR A 329 -10.18 13.71 -7.91
C THR A 329 -9.85 14.72 -8.99
N HIS A 330 -8.90 14.41 -9.88
CA HIS A 330 -8.33 15.33 -10.86
C HIS A 330 -7.83 16.65 -10.28
N ARG A 331 -7.51 16.68 -8.98
CA ARG A 331 -6.93 17.84 -8.29
C ARG A 331 -5.58 18.22 -8.90
N LYS A 332 -5.55 19.34 -9.62
CA LYS A 332 -4.34 19.84 -10.31
C LYS A 332 -3.16 20.12 -9.38
N ASP A 333 -3.43 20.53 -8.15
CA ASP A 333 -2.40 20.87 -7.17
C ASP A 333 -1.55 19.65 -6.75
N LEU A 334 -2.09 18.43 -6.87
CA LEU A 334 -1.35 17.17 -6.68
C LEU A 334 -0.27 16.95 -7.76
N LEU A 335 -0.39 17.53 -8.95
CA LEU A 335 0.60 17.40 -10.01
C LEU A 335 1.92 18.07 -9.64
N SER A 336 1.90 19.13 -8.82
CA SER A 336 3.13 19.74 -8.29
C SER A 336 3.87 18.78 -7.34
N ILE A 337 3.15 17.95 -6.60
CA ILE A 337 3.73 16.90 -5.74
C ILE A 337 4.29 15.76 -6.59
N ALA A 338 3.54 15.30 -7.59
CA ALA A 338 4.04 14.30 -8.55
C ALA A 338 5.31 14.80 -9.25
N LYS A 339 5.33 16.07 -9.68
CA LYS A 339 6.52 16.71 -10.25
C LYS A 339 7.72 16.68 -9.30
N TYR A 340 7.51 16.99 -8.01
CA TYR A 340 8.56 16.87 -6.99
C TYR A 340 9.05 15.43 -6.82
N GLN A 341 8.14 14.45 -6.85
CA GLN A 341 8.48 13.03 -6.76
C GLN A 341 9.28 12.53 -7.98
N GLY A 342 9.16 13.20 -9.12
CA GLY A 342 9.92 12.93 -10.34
C GLY A 342 9.46 11.70 -11.11
N LYS A 343 8.45 10.98 -10.63
CA LYS A 343 7.88 9.79 -11.29
C LYS A 343 6.45 9.53 -10.86
N THR A 344 5.81 8.61 -11.59
CA THR A 344 4.50 8.05 -11.30
C THR A 344 4.58 6.52 -11.15
N ILE A 345 3.44 5.83 -11.16
CA ILE A 345 3.35 4.36 -11.07
C ILE A 345 2.86 3.74 -12.38
N LEU A 346 3.16 2.45 -12.59
CA LEU A 346 2.70 1.68 -13.75
C LEU A 346 1.25 1.20 -13.60
N SER A 347 0.31 2.16 -13.57
CA SER A 347 -1.14 1.92 -13.47
C SER A 347 -1.93 2.91 -14.33
N GLY A 348 -3.26 2.72 -14.40
CA GLY A 348 -4.16 3.68 -15.07
C GLY A 348 -4.09 5.08 -14.44
N ASP A 349 -4.12 5.15 -13.10
CA ASP A 349 -3.95 6.40 -12.35
C ASP A 349 -2.60 7.06 -12.64
N GLY A 350 -1.54 6.26 -12.74
CA GLY A 350 -0.22 6.78 -13.06
C GLY A 350 -0.12 7.33 -14.48
N LEU A 351 -0.80 6.70 -15.45
CA LEU A 351 -0.95 7.22 -16.80
C LEU A 351 -1.77 8.52 -16.82
N ALA A 352 -2.81 8.63 -16.00
CA ALA A 352 -3.60 9.85 -15.87
C ALA A 352 -2.74 11.03 -15.38
N VAL A 353 -1.89 10.81 -14.37
CA VAL A 353 -0.89 11.81 -13.94
C VAL A 353 0.02 12.18 -15.10
N ALA A 354 0.58 11.22 -15.83
CA ALA A 354 1.52 11.49 -16.91
C ALA A 354 0.89 12.27 -18.09
N ARG A 355 -0.36 11.94 -18.45
CA ARG A 355 -1.18 12.70 -19.42
C ARG A 355 -1.35 14.15 -18.98
N ALA A 356 -1.66 14.37 -17.71
CA ALA A 356 -1.85 15.70 -17.16
C ALA A 356 -0.54 16.50 -17.12
N MET A 357 0.56 15.86 -16.72
CA MET A 357 1.90 16.45 -16.73
C MET A 357 2.32 16.95 -18.12
N ALA A 358 1.95 16.22 -19.18
CA ALA A 358 2.25 16.62 -20.57
C ALA A 358 1.48 17.86 -21.03
N ASN A 359 0.32 18.15 -20.44
CA ASN A 359 -0.45 19.37 -20.67
C ASN A 359 0.03 20.56 -19.84
N GLY A 360 1.06 20.37 -18.99
CA GLY A 360 1.59 21.37 -18.08
C GLY A 360 1.07 21.23 -16.65
N VAL A 361 1.89 21.66 -15.70
CA VAL A 361 1.53 21.69 -14.27
C VAL A 361 1.11 23.10 -13.91
N GLU A 362 -0.16 23.27 -13.55
CA GLU A 362 -0.72 24.55 -13.11
C GLU A 362 -0.89 24.57 -11.60
N GLY A 363 -0.25 25.53 -10.94
CA GLY A 363 -0.37 25.75 -9.50
C GLY A 363 0.48 24.82 -8.66
N ASP A 364 0.89 25.34 -7.49
CA ASP A 364 1.58 24.58 -6.47
C ASP A 364 0.57 23.96 -5.49
N PHE A 365 0.98 22.88 -4.82
CA PHE A 365 0.22 22.31 -3.72
C PHE A 365 0.00 23.35 -2.63
N ALA A 366 -1.26 23.53 -2.24
CA ALA A 366 -1.66 24.53 -1.26
C ALA A 366 -1.33 24.08 0.17
N PHE A 367 -0.04 24.19 0.55
CA PHE A 367 0.37 24.08 1.94
C PHE A 367 -0.30 25.18 2.77
N ARG A 368 -1.03 24.77 3.80
CA ARG A 368 -1.88 25.69 4.58
C ARG A 368 -1.68 25.50 6.08
N SER A 369 -2.12 26.48 6.86
CA SER A 369 -2.30 26.31 8.30
C SER A 369 -3.50 25.39 8.55
N LEU A 370 -3.34 24.42 9.44
CA LEU A 370 -4.38 23.46 9.80
C LEU A 370 -4.18 22.91 11.21
N LEU A 371 -5.28 22.48 11.81
CA LEU A 371 -5.30 21.75 13.07
C LEU A 371 -5.73 20.30 12.77
N LEU A 372 -4.78 19.37 12.82
CA LEU A 372 -5.03 17.95 12.64
C LEU A 372 -5.39 17.34 13.99
N ARG A 373 -6.68 17.06 14.22
CA ARG A 373 -7.12 16.45 15.48
C ARG A 373 -6.59 15.02 15.60
N ASP A 374 -6.37 14.58 16.82
CA ASP A 374 -5.87 13.23 17.12
C ASP A 374 -6.94 12.34 17.77
N GLY A 375 -6.79 11.03 17.57
CA GLY A 375 -7.72 9.99 17.99
C GLY A 375 -8.86 9.74 16.99
N PRO A 376 -9.55 8.58 17.09
CA PRO A 376 -10.61 8.19 16.16
C PRO A 376 -11.74 9.22 16.01
N HIS A 377 -12.04 9.96 17.07
CA HIS A 377 -13.09 11.00 17.07
C HIS A 377 -12.52 12.42 17.00
N GLY A 378 -11.19 12.58 16.92
CA GLY A 378 -10.54 13.89 16.90
C GLY A 378 -10.63 14.65 18.23
N ASP A 379 -10.72 13.93 19.35
CA ASP A 379 -10.95 14.46 20.70
C ASP A 379 -9.76 14.25 21.65
N ARG A 380 -8.62 13.76 21.14
CA ARG A 380 -7.43 13.41 21.94
C ARG A 380 -6.25 14.35 21.72
N GLY A 381 -6.55 15.65 21.63
CA GLY A 381 -5.57 16.67 21.28
C GLY A 381 -5.42 16.84 19.77
N ALA A 382 -4.35 17.49 19.33
CA ALA A 382 -4.13 17.82 17.91
C ALA A 382 -2.67 18.18 17.58
N LEU A 383 -2.29 18.01 16.32
CA LEU A 383 -1.10 18.62 15.74
C LEU A 383 -1.51 19.93 15.05
N ALA A 384 -1.05 21.05 15.60
CA ALA A 384 -1.23 22.35 14.94
C ALA A 384 -0.07 22.59 13.98
N ILE A 385 -0.38 22.91 12.72
CA ILE A 385 0.59 23.30 11.69
C ILE A 385 0.25 24.73 11.31
N MET A 386 1.13 25.67 11.60
CA MET A 386 0.95 27.09 11.34
C MET A 386 1.96 27.52 10.29
N ARG A 387 1.49 28.03 9.15
CA ARG A 387 2.32 28.45 8.03
C ARG A 387 2.13 29.94 7.74
N MET A 388 3.23 30.64 7.52
CA MET A 388 3.26 32.05 7.14
C MET A 388 4.18 32.24 5.94
N GLY A 389 3.67 32.87 4.88
CA GLY A 389 4.35 32.99 3.59
C GLY A 389 3.75 32.06 2.53
N ALA A 390 4.46 31.88 1.41
CA ALA A 390 3.99 31.14 0.25
C ALA A 390 4.83 29.90 -0.06
N GLY A 391 4.20 28.89 -0.64
CA GLY A 391 4.84 27.69 -1.17
C GLY A 391 5.42 26.74 -0.11
N ALA A 392 6.17 25.75 -0.57
CA ALA A 392 6.73 24.66 0.25
C ALA A 392 7.79 25.10 1.29
N LEU A 393 8.25 26.36 1.21
CA LEU A 393 9.26 26.94 2.10
C LEU A 393 8.69 27.99 3.07
N ALA A 394 7.37 28.24 3.04
CA ALA A 394 6.70 29.14 3.97
C ALA A 394 7.06 28.81 5.42
N GLN A 395 7.44 29.81 6.22
CA GLN A 395 7.80 29.62 7.62
C GLN A 395 6.73 28.78 8.31
N THR A 396 7.14 27.69 8.94
CA THR A 396 6.22 26.71 9.50
C THR A 396 6.56 26.46 10.96
N VAL A 397 5.57 26.62 11.83
CA VAL A 397 5.65 26.23 13.24
C VAL A 397 4.68 25.07 13.45
N ILE A 398 5.17 23.99 14.04
CA ILE A 398 4.30 22.90 14.50
C ILE A 398 4.22 22.92 16.02
N ALA A 399 3.02 22.70 16.57
CA ALA A 399 2.82 22.46 17.99
C ALA A 399 2.19 21.08 18.18
N LYS A 400 2.94 20.19 18.84
CA LYS A 400 2.58 18.80 19.04
C LYS A 400 1.78 18.64 20.34
N ASN A 401 0.48 18.88 20.22
CA ASN A 401 -0.50 18.73 21.29
C ASN A 401 -1.29 17.41 21.14
N THR A 402 -0.68 16.39 20.54
CA THR A 402 -1.29 15.10 20.22
C THR A 402 -1.30 14.16 21.42
N SER A 403 -2.05 13.07 21.32
CA SER A 403 -1.90 11.89 22.18
C SER A 403 -0.52 11.24 21.98
N HIS A 404 -0.22 10.17 22.72
CA HIS A 404 1.13 9.60 22.76
C HIS A 404 1.59 9.02 21.42
N GLY A 405 0.71 8.34 20.66
CA GLY A 405 1.13 7.62 19.45
C GLY A 405 1.72 6.22 19.73
N PHE A 406 1.28 5.59 20.82
CA PHE A 406 1.68 4.23 21.23
C PHE A 406 3.20 4.05 21.42
N GLY A 407 3.75 2.89 21.06
CA GLY A 407 5.15 2.53 21.32
C GLY A 407 6.19 3.34 20.52
N HIS A 408 5.76 4.09 19.50
CA HIS A 408 6.60 5.02 18.74
C HIS A 408 6.46 6.46 19.21
N GLY A 409 5.62 6.70 20.22
CA GLY A 409 5.37 8.00 20.82
C GLY A 409 6.54 8.51 21.64
N HIS A 410 6.86 9.79 21.50
CA HIS A 410 7.82 10.46 22.37
C HIS A 410 7.14 11.05 23.62
N PHE A 411 7.93 11.34 24.66
CA PHE A 411 7.50 11.96 25.92
C PHE A 411 7.69 13.48 25.87
N ASP A 412 6.93 14.14 24.99
CA ASP A 412 7.22 15.48 24.49
C ASP A 412 5.94 16.33 24.33
N LYS A 413 5.03 16.25 25.31
CA LYS A 413 3.77 17.00 25.25
C LYS A 413 4.02 18.51 25.16
N LEU A 414 3.28 19.15 24.25
CA LEU A 414 3.41 20.58 23.93
C LEU A 414 4.75 20.96 23.27
N ALA A 415 5.47 19.98 22.71
CA ALA A 415 6.67 20.26 21.93
C ALA A 415 6.38 21.14 20.71
N ILE A 416 7.37 21.93 20.33
CA ILE A 416 7.32 22.84 19.19
C ILE A 416 8.53 22.56 18.29
N ALA A 417 8.32 22.58 16.98
CA ALA A 417 9.39 22.65 16.00
C ALA A 417 9.13 23.81 15.02
N VAL A 418 10.21 24.41 14.54
CA VAL A 418 10.18 25.60 13.67
C VAL A 418 11.03 25.35 12.45
N PHE A 419 10.48 25.68 11.28
CA PHE A 419 11.11 25.53 9.98
C PHE A 419 11.06 26.86 9.22
N ASP A 420 12.17 27.23 8.60
CA ASP A 420 12.30 28.50 7.88
C ASP A 420 13.38 28.41 6.80
N HIS A 421 13.16 29.03 5.64
CA HIS A 421 14.09 29.04 4.50
C HIS A 421 14.71 27.67 4.13
N GLY A 422 13.89 26.60 4.14
CA GLY A 422 14.32 25.25 3.78
C GLY A 422 15.12 24.52 4.87
N ARG A 423 15.11 25.02 6.11
CA ARG A 423 15.88 24.44 7.22
C ARG A 423 15.01 24.21 8.45
N GLU A 424 15.42 23.23 9.25
CA GLU A 424 14.95 23.06 10.63
C GLU A 424 15.68 24.09 11.51
N ILE A 425 14.92 24.95 12.20
CA ILE A 425 15.46 26.00 13.08
C ILE A 425 15.38 25.57 14.54
N LEU A 426 14.20 25.12 14.97
CA LEU A 426 14.00 24.41 16.22
C LEU A 426 13.59 22.99 15.83
N ALA A 427 14.50 22.04 16.04
CA ALA A 427 14.38 20.69 15.51
C ALA A 427 13.87 19.69 16.56
N ASP A 428 13.07 18.73 16.10
CA ASP A 428 12.89 17.45 16.77
C ASP A 428 13.99 16.48 16.31
N TYR A 429 14.50 15.61 17.18
CA TYR A 429 15.56 14.67 16.82
C TYR A 429 15.05 13.53 15.94
N GLY A 430 13.80 13.10 16.13
CA GLY A 430 13.29 11.85 15.57
C GLY A 430 13.89 10.63 16.28
N ALA A 431 14.18 9.56 15.53
CA ALA A 431 14.61 8.29 16.07
C ALA A 431 16.14 8.06 16.03
N ALA A 432 16.67 7.37 17.05
CA ALA A 432 17.99 6.76 16.99
C ALA A 432 17.95 5.47 16.16
N ARG A 433 18.04 5.57 14.83
CA ARG A 433 17.96 4.41 13.92
C ARG A 433 18.71 4.65 12.61
N PHE A 434 19.41 3.61 12.14
CA PHE A 434 20.05 3.59 10.81
C PHE A 434 19.36 2.53 9.94
N LEU A 435 18.41 2.96 9.12
CA LEU A 435 17.53 2.05 8.37
C LEU A 435 18.32 1.08 7.48
N ASN A 436 18.08 -0.22 7.66
CA ASN A 436 18.70 -1.31 6.89
C ASN A 436 20.25 -1.31 6.92
N VAL A 437 20.87 -0.80 7.98
CA VAL A 437 22.32 -0.87 8.19
C VAL A 437 22.64 -2.01 9.16
N PRO A 438 23.13 -3.19 8.71
CA PRO A 438 23.27 -4.37 9.57
C PRO A 438 24.20 -4.16 10.77
N THR A 439 25.26 -3.37 10.60
CA THR A 439 26.23 -3.05 11.67
C THR A 439 25.68 -2.12 12.74
N LYS A 440 24.48 -1.56 12.55
CA LYS A 440 23.75 -0.74 13.53
C LYS A 440 22.55 -1.52 14.07
N ASP A 441 22.85 -2.54 14.86
CA ASP A 441 21.88 -3.48 15.46
C ASP A 441 20.90 -4.12 14.45
N GLY A 442 21.33 -4.40 13.22
CA GLY A 442 20.44 -4.94 12.18
C GLY A 442 19.47 -3.90 11.58
N GLY A 443 19.80 -2.61 11.67
CA GLY A 443 18.99 -1.49 11.19
C GLY A 443 17.72 -1.21 12.00
N ARG A 444 17.71 -1.64 13.26
CA ARG A 444 16.63 -1.45 14.24
C ARG A 444 16.79 -0.13 15.01
N TYR A 445 15.80 0.18 15.84
CA TYR A 445 15.92 1.24 16.84
C TYR A 445 17.05 0.90 17.81
N LEU A 446 17.92 1.87 18.08
CA LEU A 446 19.06 1.73 18.96
C LEU A 446 18.65 1.95 20.44
N PRO A 447 19.43 1.43 21.41
CA PRO A 447 19.21 1.66 22.84
C PRO A 447 19.25 3.12 23.27
#